data_AF-X1DZB2-F1
#
_entry.id   AF-X1DZB2-F1
#
_cell.length_a   1.000
_cell.length_b   1.000
_cell.length_c   1.000
_cell.angle_alpha   90.00
_cell.angle_beta   90.00
_cell.angle_gamma   90.00
#
_symmetry.space_group_name_H-M   'P 1'
#
loop_
_entity.id
_entity.type
_entity.pdbx_description
1 polymer ?
#
loop_
_entity_poly.entity_id
_entity_poly.type
_entity_poly.pdbx_seq_one_letter_code
_entity_poly.pdbx_strand_id
1 'polypeptide(L)'
;KLNTYPWFKEKTFYLKKHDPYDRLAAFEQAVKTEKLPLGIFYKHPGKKTFEEGIKAYEADKTPIINRMPDKKKLEKLIKTKR
;
A
#
# COMPACT_ATOMS: atom_id res chain seq x y z
N LYS A 1 34.60 -6.83 3.02
CA LYS A 1 33.16 -6.48 2.83
C LYS A 1 32.42 -7.72 2.36
N LEU A 2 31.32 -8.11 3.02
CA LEU A 2 30.55 -9.32 2.70
C LEU A 2 29.53 -9.11 1.56
N ASN A 3 28.89 -7.94 1.54
CA ASN A 3 27.84 -7.60 0.58
C ASN A 3 28.43 -6.95 -0.68
N THR A 4 29.10 -7.72 -1.53
CA THR A 4 29.72 -7.25 -2.78
C THR A 4 28.85 -7.58 -3.99
N TYR A 5 29.12 -6.93 -5.13
CA TYR A 5 28.40 -7.21 -6.38
C TYR A 5 28.47 -8.69 -6.82
N PRO A 6 29.66 -9.34 -6.85
CA PRO A 6 29.75 -10.76 -7.19
C PRO A 6 28.92 -11.64 -6.25
N TRP A 7 28.97 -11.36 -4.94
CA TRP A 7 28.20 -12.10 -3.94
C TRP A 7 26.69 -12.04 -4.20
N PHE A 8 26.14 -10.85 -4.49
CA PHE A 8 24.71 -10.73 -4.83
C PHE A 8 24.36 -11.43 -6.15
N LYS A 9 25.25 -11.37 -7.16
CA LYS A 9 25.03 -12.03 -8.45
C LYS A 9 24.90 -13.55 -8.32
N GLU A 10 25.65 -14.15 -7.41
CA GLU A 10 25.59 -15.60 -7.13
C GLU A 10 24.46 -15.99 -6.19
N LYS A 11 24.09 -15.10 -5.27
CA LYS A 11 23.12 -15.38 -4.20
C LYS A 11 21.68 -15.06 -4.56
N THR A 12 21.42 -14.30 -5.62
CA THR A 12 20.06 -13.90 -6.00
C THR A 12 19.47 -14.72 -7.13
N PHE A 13 18.14 -14.83 -7.18
CA PHE A 13 17.43 -15.47 -8.30
C PHE A 13 16.04 -14.86 -8.49
N TYR A 14 15.48 -14.90 -9.70
CA TYR A 14 14.14 -14.39 -9.97
C TYR A 14 13.05 -15.44 -9.73
N LEU A 15 11.99 -15.06 -9.01
CA LEU A 15 10.78 -15.86 -8.85
C LEU A 15 9.99 -15.91 -10.18
N LYS A 16 9.92 -17.09 -10.81
CA LYS A 16 9.20 -17.30 -12.08
C LYS A 16 7.85 -18.02 -11.96
N LYS A 17 7.67 -18.85 -10.93
CA LYS A 17 6.47 -19.71 -10.74
C LYS A 17 5.85 -19.52 -9.35
N HIS A 18 5.79 -18.26 -8.91
CA HIS A 18 5.25 -17.89 -7.60
C HIS A 18 3.86 -17.30 -7.75
N ASP A 19 2.91 -17.69 -6.89
CA ASP A 19 1.61 -17.03 -6.79
C ASP A 19 1.71 -15.83 -5.84
N PRO A 20 1.63 -14.58 -6.34
CA PRO A 20 1.73 -13.40 -5.50
C PRO A 20 0.49 -13.14 -4.64
N TYR A 21 -0.60 -13.91 -4.76
CA TYR A 21 -1.81 -13.69 -3.96
C TYR A 21 -1.85 -14.55 -2.68
N ASP A 22 -0.98 -15.56 -2.58
CA ASP A 22 -0.79 -16.34 -1.36
C ASP A 22 0.20 -15.64 -0.40
N ARG A 23 -0.32 -15.21 0.75
CA ARG A 23 0.46 -14.52 1.78
C ARG A 23 1.49 -15.43 2.45
N LEU A 24 1.17 -16.71 2.67
CA LEU A 24 2.07 -17.65 3.34
C LEU A 24 3.24 -17.98 2.40
N ALA A 25 2.94 -18.32 1.15
CA ALA A 25 3.97 -18.55 0.14
C ALA A 25 4.87 -17.31 -0.05
N ALA A 26 4.31 -16.10 -0.02
CA ALA A 26 5.09 -14.87 -0.07
C ALA A 26 6.06 -14.74 1.12
N PHE A 27 5.60 -15.05 2.32
CA PHE A 27 6.40 -14.98 3.54
C PHE A 27 7.53 -16.01 3.54
N GLU A 28 7.25 -17.24 3.11
CA GLU A 28 8.27 -18.29 2.96
C GLU A 28 9.42 -17.88 2.04
N GLN A 29 9.14 -17.15 0.95
CA GLN A 29 10.20 -16.64 0.09
C GLN A 29 10.96 -15.49 0.76
N ALA A 30 10.29 -14.61 1.51
CA ALA A 30 10.90 -13.43 2.13
C ALA A 30 11.91 -13.77 3.24
N VAL A 31 11.71 -14.89 3.96
CA VAL A 31 12.58 -15.30 5.08
C VAL A 31 13.79 -16.14 4.65
N LYS A 32 13.99 -16.37 3.35
CA LYS A 32 15.14 -17.14 2.85
C LYS A 32 16.45 -16.40 3.04
N THR A 33 17.42 -17.09 3.62
CA THR A 33 18.77 -16.55 3.93
C THR A 33 19.86 -17.08 3.00
N GLU A 34 19.67 -18.26 2.39
CA GLU A 34 20.70 -18.91 1.57
C GLU A 34 20.74 -18.40 0.13
N LYS A 35 19.57 -18.31 -0.50
CA LYS A 35 19.35 -17.70 -1.82
C LYS A 35 18.28 -16.65 -1.69
N LEU A 36 18.58 -15.45 -2.18
CA LEU A 36 17.78 -14.25 -2.04
C LEU A 36 16.84 -14.12 -3.26
N PRO A 37 15.56 -14.47 -3.11
CA PRO A 37 14.62 -14.32 -4.21
C PRO A 37 14.40 -12.85 -4.58
N LEU A 38 14.23 -12.60 -5.87
CA LEU A 38 13.92 -11.31 -6.47
C LEU A 38 12.58 -11.39 -7.20
N GLY A 39 11.87 -10.27 -7.22
CA GLY A 39 10.58 -10.13 -7.90
C GLY A 39 9.47 -9.77 -6.93
N ILE A 40 8.24 -10.13 -7.29
CA ILE A 40 7.06 -9.78 -6.51
C ILE A 40 6.71 -10.94 -5.58
N PHE A 41 6.84 -10.73 -4.28
CA PHE A 41 6.42 -11.71 -3.27
C PHE A 41 4.90 -11.70 -3.07
N TYR A 42 4.28 -10.53 -2.97
CA TYR A 42 2.87 -10.42 -2.61
C TYR A 42 2.16 -9.28 -3.33
N LYS A 43 0.90 -9.50 -3.69
CA LYS A 43 -0.04 -8.52 -4.24
C LYS A 43 -1.38 -8.66 -3.53
N HIS A 44 -2.01 -7.54 -3.21
CA HIS A 44 -3.35 -7.51 -2.64
C HIS A 44 -4.21 -6.44 -3.32
N PRO A 45 -4.71 -6.67 -4.55
CA PRO A 45 -5.43 -5.68 -5.34
C PRO A 45 -6.73 -5.23 -4.69
N GLY A 46 -7.39 -6.10 -3.92
CA GLY A 46 -8.65 -5.78 -3.24
C GLY A 46 -8.52 -5.05 -1.90
N LYS A 47 -7.32 -4.68 -1.46
CA LYS A 47 -7.15 -3.98 -0.18
C LYS A 47 -7.37 -2.49 -0.41
N LYS A 48 -8.38 -1.94 0.27
CA LYS A 48 -8.64 -0.50 0.23
C LYS A 48 -7.40 0.27 0.69
N THR A 49 -7.11 1.37 0.00
CA THR A 49 -6.09 2.31 0.47
C THR A 49 -6.58 3.05 1.71
N PHE A 50 -5.70 3.78 2.36
CA PHE A 50 -6.07 4.60 3.51
C PHE A 50 -7.14 5.64 3.13
N GLU A 51 -6.95 6.31 2.00
CA GLU A 51 -7.83 7.36 1.49
C GLU A 51 -9.24 6.84 1.17
N GLU A 52 -9.34 5.63 0.61
CA GLU A 52 -10.62 4.96 0.35
C GLU A 52 -11.39 4.59 1.63
N GLY A 53 -10.69 4.54 2.78
CA GLY A 53 -11.30 4.29 4.09
C GLY A 53 -11.82 5.54 4.80
N ILE A 54 -11.49 6.74 4.30
CA ILE A 54 -11.90 7.99 4.94
C ILE A 54 -13.31 8.35 4.47
N LYS A 55 -14.24 8.48 5.43
CA LYS A 55 -15.65 8.84 5.15
C LYS A 55 -15.82 10.13 4.33
N ALA A 56 -14.92 11.11 4.54
CA ALA A 56 -14.93 12.36 3.79
C ALA A 56 -14.68 12.18 2.27
N TYR A 57 -14.12 11.02 1.87
CA TYR A 57 -13.85 10.66 0.48
C TYR A 57 -14.85 9.65 -0.11
N GLU A 58 -15.89 9.23 0.62
CA GLU A 58 -16.89 8.26 0.13
C GLU A 58 -17.76 8.84 -1.00
N ALA A 59 -18.25 10.06 -0.83
CA ALA A 59 -19.16 10.72 -1.79
C ALA A 59 -18.42 11.60 -2.81
N ASP A 60 -17.26 12.13 -2.44
CA ASP A 60 -16.45 13.02 -3.27
C ASP A 60 -15.00 12.61 -3.12
N LYS A 61 -14.31 12.26 -4.23
CA LYS A 61 -12.89 11.85 -4.22
C LYS A 61 -11.94 13.01 -4.43
N THR A 62 -12.43 14.23 -4.67
CA THR A 62 -11.57 15.40 -4.91
C THR A 62 -10.73 15.69 -3.66
N PRO A 63 -9.44 16.04 -3.77
CA PRO A 63 -8.64 16.45 -2.62
C PRO A 63 -9.31 17.60 -1.87
N ILE A 64 -9.31 17.57 -0.53
CA ILE A 64 -9.98 18.59 0.31
C ILE A 64 -9.53 20.02 -0.04
N ILE A 65 -8.27 20.23 -0.40
CA ILE A 65 -7.71 21.53 -0.79
C ILE A 65 -8.41 22.15 -2.01
N ASN A 66 -9.00 21.32 -2.89
CA ASN A 66 -9.70 21.75 -4.08
C ASN A 66 -11.21 21.91 -3.85
N ARG A 67 -11.70 21.64 -2.63
CA ARG A 67 -13.13 21.74 -2.30
C ARG A 67 -13.45 23.13 -1.76
N MET A 68 -14.51 23.74 -2.31
CA MET A 68 -15.09 24.93 -1.69
C MET A 68 -16.01 24.52 -0.53
N PRO A 69 -15.81 25.08 0.69
CA PRO A 69 -16.69 24.79 1.80
C PRO A 69 -18.09 25.39 1.57
N ASP A 70 -19.13 24.62 1.88
CA ASP A 70 -20.52 25.10 1.87
C ASP A 70 -20.75 26.02 3.09
N LYS A 71 -20.65 27.33 2.84
CA LYS A 71 -20.81 28.37 3.87
C LYS A 71 -22.16 28.31 4.58
N LYS A 72 -23.23 27.93 3.88
CA LYS A 72 -24.58 27.85 4.46
C LYS A 72 -24.68 26.70 5.48
N LYS A 73 -24.08 25.55 5.16
CA LYS A 73 -24.01 24.41 6.10
C LYS A 73 -23.16 24.76 7.33
N LEU A 74 -22.05 25.47 7.13
CA LEU A 74 -21.20 25.93 8.23
C LEU A 74 -21.94 26.88 9.19
N GLU A 75 -22.63 27.90 8.64
CA GLU A 75 -23.41 28.84 9.45
C GLU A 75 -24.50 28.14 10.27
N LYS A 76 -25.18 27.14 9.69
CA LYS A 76 -26.18 26.35 10.41
C LYS A 76 -25.56 25.58 11.58
N LEU A 77 -24.40 24.93 11.36
CA LEU A 77 -23.65 24.22 12.39
C LEU A 77 -23.23 25.13 13.55
N ILE A 78 -22.72 26.33 13.25
CA ILE A 78 -22.32 27.33 14.25
C ILE A 78 -23.53 27.75 15.08
N LYS A 79 -24.68 28.02 14.44
CA LYS A 79 -25.92 28.41 15.14
C LYS A 79 -26.48 27.31 16.05
N THR A 80 -26.31 26.02 15.71
CA THR A 80 -26.77 24.89 16.55
C THR A 80 -25.90 24.68 17.80
N LYS A 81 -24.70 25.24 17.85
CA LYS A 81 -23.77 25.13 18.99
C LYS A 81 -23.69 26.41 19.84
N ARG A 82 -24.46 27.44 19.46
CA ARG A 82 -24.76 28.61 20.29
C ARG A 82 -25.99 28.31 21.14
#